data_AF-A0A3C7Z8J5-F1
#
_entry.id   AF-A0A3C7Z8J5-F1
#
_cell.length_a   1.000
_cell.length_b   1.000
_cell.length_c   1.000
_cell.angle_alpha   90.00
_cell.angle_beta   90.00
_cell.angle_gamma   90.00
#
_symmetry.space_group_name_H-M   'P 1'
#
loop_
_entity.id
_entity.type
_entity.pdbx_description
1 polymer ?
#
loop_
_entity_poly.entity_id
_entity_poly.type
_entity_poly.pdbx_seq_one_letter_code
_entity_poly.pdbx_strand_id
1 'polypeptide(L)'
;MKGDVFAWSPETQTVFYNNDIPHASALLLHEVSHSILEHSQYRRDVELLALETAAWDKAYELAQVYHIALNTDTAEDNLDTYRDWLHARSTCPECTANGYQINQYHYQCPACTTIWKVNEARVCELRRRTVQRTTK
;
A
#
# COMPACT_ATOMS: atom_id res chain seq x y z
N MET A 1 12.95 14.11 8.78
CA MET A 1 11.80 14.22 7.85
C MET A 1 10.87 15.26 8.44
N LYS A 2 10.68 16.40 7.76
CA LYS A 2 9.67 17.40 8.16
C LYS A 2 8.31 16.89 7.69
N GLY A 3 7.26 17.21 8.45
CA GLY A 3 5.89 16.74 8.28
C GLY A 3 5.21 17.25 7.00
N ASP A 4 5.69 16.83 5.84
CA ASP A 4 4.99 16.96 4.56
C ASP A 4 4.33 15.63 4.13
N VAL A 5 4.64 14.54 4.86
CA VAL A 5 4.13 13.18 4.60
C VAL A 5 3.68 12.57 5.92
N PHE A 6 2.45 12.06 5.95
CA PHE A 6 1.94 11.26 7.05
C PHE A 6 2.64 9.90 7.02
N ALA A 7 3.23 9.49 8.14
CA ALA A 7 3.96 8.24 8.21
C ALA A 7 4.13 7.72 9.65
N TRP A 8 3.89 6.44 9.82
CA TRP A 8 4.35 5.64 10.94
C TRP A 8 5.79 5.16 10.69
N SER A 9 6.68 5.41 11.65
CA SER A 9 8.04 4.88 11.70
C SER A 9 8.15 3.81 12.79
N PRO A 10 8.19 2.52 12.42
CA PRO A 10 8.39 1.42 13.37
C PRO A 10 9.75 1.48 14.07
N GLU A 11 10.78 1.98 13.37
CA GLU A 11 12.16 2.04 13.88
C GLU A 11 12.30 3.02 15.04
N THR A 12 11.66 4.19 14.94
CA THR A 12 11.72 5.23 15.97
C THR A 12 10.46 5.27 16.83
N GLN A 13 9.50 4.36 16.59
CA GLN A 13 8.17 4.36 17.17
C GLN A 13 7.50 5.75 17.16
N THR A 14 7.52 6.41 15.99
CA THR A 14 7.08 7.81 15.84
C THR A 14 6.04 7.94 14.74
N VAL A 15 4.96 8.67 15.01
CA VAL A 15 3.99 9.11 13.99
C VAL A 15 4.34 10.53 13.54
N PHE A 16 4.59 10.70 12.25
CA PHE A 16 4.77 11.98 11.59
C PHE A 16 3.45 12.42 10.96
N TYR A 17 3.06 13.68 11.18
CA TYR A 17 1.77 14.21 10.71
C TYR A 17 1.87 15.70 10.41
N ASN A 18 0.88 16.22 9.68
CA ASN A 18 0.71 17.64 9.37
C ASN A 18 -0.75 18.07 9.55
N ASN A 19 -1.02 18.97 10.49
CA ASN A 19 -2.39 19.44 10.74
C ASN A 19 -2.94 20.40 9.67
N ASP A 20 -2.09 20.92 8.78
CA ASP A 20 -2.48 21.94 7.81
C ASP A 20 -3.07 21.36 6.51
N ILE A 21 -3.22 20.04 6.40
CA ILE A 21 -3.78 19.38 5.21
C ILE A 21 -5.25 18.97 5.38
N PRO A 22 -6.03 18.89 4.29
CA PRO A 22 -7.37 18.31 4.34
C PRO A 22 -7.35 16.90 4.94
N HIS A 23 -8.38 16.58 5.72
CA HIS A 23 -8.53 15.26 6.35
C HIS A 23 -7.38 14.85 7.29
N ALA A 24 -6.59 15.80 7.80
CA ALA A 24 -5.45 15.53 8.70
C ALA A 24 -5.79 14.62 9.88
N SER A 25 -6.97 14.77 10.50
CA SER A 25 -7.40 13.90 11.60
C SER A 25 -7.58 12.43 11.16
N ALA A 26 -8.12 12.20 9.96
CA ALA A 26 -8.29 10.86 9.41
C ALA A 26 -6.93 10.18 9.18
N LEU A 27 -6.04 10.91 8.50
CA LEU A 27 -4.69 10.44 8.18
C LEU A 27 -3.86 10.22 9.45
N LEU A 28 -4.00 11.09 10.45
CA LEU A 28 -3.32 10.91 11.74
C LEU A 28 -3.81 9.63 12.44
N LEU A 29 -5.12 9.40 12.50
CA LEU A 29 -5.67 8.18 13.10
C LEU A 29 -5.23 6.92 12.35
N HIS A 30 -5.09 6.99 11.02
CA HIS A 30 -4.52 5.92 10.21
C HIS A 30 -3.07 5.60 10.61
N GLU A 31 -2.19 6.60 10.69
CA GLU A 31 -0.79 6.38 11.11
C GLU A 31 -0.67 5.89 12.56
N VAL A 32 -1.50 6.40 13.47
CA VAL A 32 -1.60 5.91 14.85
C VAL A 32 -2.07 4.45 14.87
N SER A 33 -2.96 4.07 13.97
CA SER A 33 -3.44 2.69 13.86
C SER A 33 -2.35 1.74 13.40
N HIS A 34 -1.47 2.13 12.48
CA HIS A 34 -0.27 1.36 12.15
C HIS A 34 0.61 1.13 13.38
N SER A 35 0.76 2.13 14.24
CA SER A 35 1.50 2.02 15.50
C SER A 35 0.86 1.01 16.46
N ILE A 36 -0.45 1.11 16.68
CA ILE A 36 -1.20 0.23 17.60
C ILE A 36 -1.20 -1.22 17.12
N LEU A 37 -1.29 -1.45 15.81
CA LEU A 37 -1.27 -2.77 15.20
C LEU A 37 0.15 -3.31 14.98
N GLU A 38 1.18 -2.57 15.43
CA GLU A 38 2.60 -2.93 15.29
C GLU A 38 3.02 -3.25 13.84
N HIS A 39 2.37 -2.61 12.88
CA HIS A 39 2.70 -2.76 11.46
C HIS A 39 4.13 -2.29 11.22
N SER A 40 4.96 -3.12 10.60
CA SER A 40 6.38 -2.81 10.40
C SER A 40 6.93 -3.26 9.06
N GLN A 41 6.52 -4.43 8.57
CA GLN A 41 7.03 -4.99 7.32
C GLN A 41 5.95 -5.83 6.63
N TYR A 42 6.09 -5.97 5.32
CA TYR A 42 5.30 -6.88 4.49
C TYR A 42 6.24 -7.56 3.49
N ARG A 43 5.90 -8.79 3.10
CA ARG A 43 6.70 -9.58 2.14
C ARG A 43 6.02 -9.68 0.79
N ARG A 44 4.68 -9.72 0.79
CA ARG A 44 3.86 -9.74 -0.43
C ARG A 44 3.12 -8.43 -0.60
N ASP A 45 2.95 -8.02 -1.85
CA ASP A 45 2.31 -6.74 -2.16
C ASP A 45 0.81 -6.76 -1.74
N VAL A 46 0.17 -7.94 -1.74
CA VAL A 46 -1.19 -8.11 -1.20
C VAL A 46 -1.24 -7.99 0.33
N GLU A 47 -0.14 -8.30 1.03
CA GLU A 47 -0.08 -8.11 2.49
C GLU A 47 -0.08 -6.62 2.83
N LEU A 48 0.61 -5.79 2.03
CA LEU A 48 0.55 -4.34 2.22
C LEU A 48 -0.90 -3.85 2.20
N LEU A 49 -1.68 -4.21 1.19
CA LEU A 49 -3.10 -3.83 1.11
C LEU A 49 -3.90 -4.29 2.34
N ALA A 50 -3.61 -5.48 2.87
CA ALA A 50 -4.24 -5.96 4.09
C ALA A 50 -3.84 -5.14 5.34
N LEU A 51 -2.57 -4.73 5.45
CA LEU A 51 -2.10 -3.85 6.52
C LEU A 51 -2.76 -2.46 6.44
N GLU A 52 -2.84 -1.87 5.25
CA GLU A 52 -3.51 -0.58 5.03
C GLU A 52 -4.99 -0.65 5.40
N THR A 53 -5.68 -1.73 4.99
CA THR A 53 -7.09 -1.96 5.32
C THR A 53 -7.29 -2.06 6.83
N ALA A 54 -6.47 -2.88 7.51
CA ALA A 54 -6.56 -3.03 8.96
C ALA A 54 -6.26 -1.72 9.72
N ALA A 55 -5.34 -0.89 9.21
CA ALA A 55 -5.07 0.42 9.79
C ALA A 55 -6.27 1.37 9.63
N TRP A 56 -6.98 1.36 8.50
CA TRP A 56 -8.21 2.13 8.32
C TRP A 56 -9.35 1.62 9.21
N ASP A 57 -9.56 0.31 9.30
CA ASP A 57 -10.55 -0.28 10.22
C ASP A 57 -10.31 0.19 11.66
N LYS A 58 -9.05 0.15 12.10
CA LYS A 58 -8.68 0.62 13.44
C LYS A 58 -8.84 2.14 13.59
N ALA A 59 -8.56 2.91 12.55
CA ALA A 59 -8.78 4.36 12.57
C ALA A 59 -10.26 4.71 12.77
N TYR A 60 -11.19 3.94 12.19
CA TYR A 60 -12.62 4.10 12.43
C TYR A 60 -13.01 3.79 13.88
N GLU A 61 -12.45 2.74 14.49
CA GLU A 61 -12.67 2.45 15.91
C GLU A 61 -12.20 3.62 16.78
N LEU A 62 -11.00 4.16 16.52
CA LEU A 62 -10.46 5.30 17.27
C LEU A 62 -11.31 6.56 17.07
N ALA A 63 -11.78 6.81 15.86
CA ALA A 63 -12.63 7.95 15.57
C ALA A 63 -13.93 7.93 16.38
N GLN A 64 -14.53 6.74 16.56
CA GLN A 64 -15.70 6.59 17.43
C GLN A 64 -15.38 6.93 18.89
N VAL A 65 -14.23 6.46 19.40
CA VAL A 65 -13.78 6.71 20.77
C VAL A 65 -13.51 8.19 21.02
N TYR A 66 -12.89 8.88 20.06
CA TYR A 66 -12.54 10.30 20.17
C TYR A 66 -13.62 11.24 19.66
N HIS A 67 -14.77 10.72 19.23
CA HIS A 67 -15.86 11.49 18.62
C HIS A 67 -15.42 12.37 17.45
N ILE A 68 -14.50 11.85 16.63
CA ILE A 68 -14.00 12.50 15.42
C ILE A 68 -14.84 12.02 14.23
N ALA A 69 -15.35 12.96 13.44
CA ALA A 69 -16.03 12.62 12.20
C ALA A 69 -14.99 12.26 11.11
N LEU A 70 -14.98 11.00 10.68
CA LEU A 70 -14.23 10.57 9.50
C LEU A 70 -15.16 10.49 8.30
N ASN A 71 -14.73 11.06 7.18
CA ASN A 71 -15.37 10.78 5.90
C ASN A 71 -14.95 9.37 5.47
N THR A 72 -15.92 8.49 5.21
CA THR A 72 -15.64 7.15 4.69
C THR A 72 -14.94 7.16 3.35
N ASP A 73 -15.22 8.18 2.53
CA ASP A 73 -14.60 8.31 1.20
C ASP A 73 -13.08 8.46 1.32
N THR A 74 -12.57 9.10 2.39
CA THR A 74 -11.12 9.28 2.56
C THR A 74 -10.37 7.95 2.67
N ALA A 75 -10.92 6.94 3.35
CA ALA A 75 -10.23 5.66 3.47
C ALA A 75 -10.25 4.89 2.15
N GLU A 76 -11.40 4.84 1.48
CA GLU A 76 -11.52 4.14 0.20
C GLU A 76 -10.70 4.82 -0.90
N ASP A 77 -10.68 6.15 -0.97
CA ASP A 77 -9.83 6.89 -1.90
C ASP A 77 -8.34 6.55 -1.69
N ASN A 78 -7.89 6.44 -0.43
CA ASN A 78 -6.51 6.03 -0.14
C ASN A 78 -6.26 4.57 -0.51
N LEU A 79 -7.19 3.66 -0.17
CA LEU A 79 -7.07 2.24 -0.52
C LEU A 79 -7.07 2.01 -2.03
N ASP A 80 -7.83 2.79 -2.80
CA ASP A 80 -7.86 2.72 -4.26
C ASP A 80 -6.49 3.05 -4.88
N THR A 81 -5.73 3.99 -4.31
CA THR A 81 -4.35 4.26 -4.78
C THR A 81 -3.45 3.02 -4.64
N TYR A 82 -3.60 2.24 -3.57
CA TYR A 82 -2.87 0.99 -3.37
C TYR A 82 -3.39 -0.14 -4.27
N ARG A 83 -4.71 -0.22 -4.49
CA ARG A 83 -5.33 -1.21 -5.40
C ARG A 83 -4.87 -0.98 -6.83
N ASP A 84 -4.83 0.26 -7.30
CA ASP A 84 -4.31 0.64 -8.62
C ASP A 84 -2.82 0.34 -8.76
N TRP A 85 -2.02 0.66 -7.74
CA TRP A 85 -0.60 0.33 -7.70
C TRP A 85 -0.37 -1.19 -7.78
N LEU A 86 -1.10 -1.97 -6.99
CA LEU A 86 -1.03 -3.43 -6.97
C LEU A 86 -1.46 -4.01 -8.32
N HIS A 87 -2.55 -3.50 -8.89
CA HIS A 87 -3.02 -3.89 -10.21
C HIS A 87 -1.93 -3.67 -11.26
N ALA A 88 -1.39 -2.46 -11.36
CA ALA A 88 -0.36 -2.11 -12.33
C ALA A 88 0.92 -2.98 -12.20
N ARG A 89 1.31 -3.33 -10.97
CA ARG A 89 2.43 -4.25 -10.68
C ARG A 89 2.15 -5.67 -11.16
N SER A 90 0.92 -6.13 -10.92
CA SER A 90 0.45 -7.46 -11.30
C SER A 90 0.16 -7.58 -12.79
N THR A 91 0.03 -6.49 -13.54
CA THR A 91 -0.23 -6.55 -14.99
C THR A 91 1.00 -7.05 -15.75
N CYS A 92 0.85 -8.16 -16.46
CA CYS A 92 1.89 -8.76 -17.28
C CYS A 92 2.35 -7.80 -18.39
N PRO A 93 3.68 -7.58 -18.56
CA PRO A 93 4.19 -6.68 -19.60
C PRO A 93 4.06 -7.21 -21.03
N GLU A 94 3.70 -8.49 -21.23
CA GLU A 94 3.62 -9.12 -22.55
C GLU A 94 2.19 -9.30 -23.05
N CYS A 95 1.27 -9.76 -22.20
CA CYS A 95 -0.11 -10.10 -22.60
C CYS A 95 -1.19 -9.41 -21.77
N THR A 96 -0.80 -8.46 -20.90
CA THR A 96 -1.67 -7.64 -20.05
C THR A 96 -2.58 -8.39 -19.06
N ALA A 97 -2.56 -9.72 -19.02
CA ALA A 97 -3.22 -10.50 -17.98
C ALA A 97 -2.60 -10.21 -16.59
N ASN A 98 -3.42 -10.31 -15.54
CA ASN A 98 -2.95 -10.18 -14.16
C ASN A 98 -2.17 -11.44 -13.74
N GLY A 99 -0.94 -11.24 -13.29
CA GLY A 99 -0.08 -12.25 -12.70
C GLY A 99 -0.25 -12.34 -11.19
N TYR A 100 0.29 -13.42 -10.65
CA TYR A 100 0.39 -13.62 -9.21
C TYR A 100 1.84 -13.45 -8.77
N GLN A 101 2.02 -12.96 -7.54
CA GLN A 101 3.35 -12.76 -6.97
C GLN A 101 3.93 -14.12 -6.55
N ILE A 102 5.10 -14.47 -7.09
CA ILE A 102 5.79 -15.73 -6.79
C ILE A 102 6.91 -15.55 -5.77
N ASN A 103 7.47 -14.34 -5.67
CA ASN A 103 8.46 -13.97 -4.67
C ASN A 103 8.42 -12.44 -4.45
N GLN A 104 9.15 -11.94 -3.47
CA GLN A 104 9.30 -10.49 -3.29
C GLN A 104 9.78 -9.87 -4.60
N TYR A 105 9.04 -8.87 -5.05
CA TYR A 105 9.26 -8.18 -6.32
C TYR A 105 9.17 -9.02 -7.61
N HIS A 106 8.71 -10.28 -7.57
CA HIS A 106 8.60 -11.13 -8.76
C HIS A 106 7.19 -11.64 -8.97
N TYR A 107 6.73 -11.54 -10.21
CA TYR A 107 5.40 -11.96 -10.64
C TYR A 107 5.50 -12.94 -11.79
N GLN A 108 4.50 -13.83 -11.88
CA GLN A 108 4.34 -14.78 -12.97
C GLN A 108 2.96 -14.65 -13.60
N CYS A 109 2.91 -14.64 -14.92
CA CYS A 109 1.66 -14.60 -15.66
C CYS A 109 1.06 -16.02 -15.76
N PRO A 110 -0.21 -16.23 -15.40
CA PRO A 110 -0.88 -17.51 -15.61
C PRO A 110 -1.19 -17.79 -17.10
N ALA A 111 -1.34 -16.76 -17.92
CA ALA A 111 -1.76 -16.90 -19.31
C ALA A 111 -0.58 -17.22 -20.26
N CYS A 112 0.54 -16.50 -20.11
CA CYS A 112 1.70 -16.68 -20.98
C CYS A 112 2.93 -17.20 -20.26
N THR A 113 2.92 -17.39 -18.93
CA THR A 113 4.06 -17.86 -18.12
C THR A 113 5.26 -16.92 -18.01
N THR A 114 5.20 -15.73 -18.64
CA THR A 114 6.23 -14.69 -18.47
C THR A 114 6.45 -14.36 -17.00
N ILE A 115 7.71 -14.24 -16.60
CA ILE A 115 8.12 -13.79 -15.26
C ILE A 115 8.73 -12.40 -15.38
N TRP A 116 8.28 -11.48 -14.53
CA TRP A 116 8.86 -10.14 -14.45
C TRP A 116 9.18 -9.74 -13.01
N LYS A 117 10.15 -8.85 -12.91
CA LYS A 117 10.56 -8.20 -11.68
C LYS A 117 10.04 -6.77 -11.65
N VAL A 118 9.55 -6.34 -10.50
CA VAL A 118 9.14 -4.96 -10.20
C VAL A 118 10.16 -4.28 -9.28
N ASN A 119 10.19 -2.94 -9.25
CA ASN A 119 10.83 -2.17 -8.19
C ASN A 119 9.88 -1.99 -7.00
N GLU A 120 10.32 -1.31 -5.95
CA GLU A 120 9.49 -1.01 -4.78
C GLU A 120 8.31 -0.08 -5.14
N ALA A 121 8.54 0.95 -5.95
CA ALA A 121 7.52 1.78 -6.63
C ALA A 121 6.41 2.39 -5.76
N ARG A 122 6.55 2.51 -4.43
CA ARG A 122 5.59 3.27 -3.61
C ARG A 122 5.89 4.76 -3.64
N VAL A 123 7.18 5.10 -3.73
CA VAL A 123 7.69 6.48 -3.77
C VAL A 123 8.33 6.86 -5.10
N CYS A 124 8.24 5.98 -6.10
CA CYS A 124 8.83 6.21 -7.42
C CYS A 124 8.01 5.53 -8.52
N GLU A 125 8.28 5.90 -9.78
CA GLU A 125 7.63 5.31 -10.95
C GLU A 125 7.79 3.79 -11.00
N LEU A 126 6.70 3.10 -11.34
CA LEU A 126 6.68 1.64 -11.51
C LEU A 126 7.49 1.22 -12.73
N ARG A 127 8.50 0.37 -12.49
CA ARG A 127 9.31 -0.28 -13.52
C ARG A 127 9.07 -1.78 -13.48
N ARG A 128 8.82 -2.34 -14.66
CA ARG A 128 8.66 -3.78 -14.88
C ARG A 128 9.73 -4.27 -15.83
N ARG A 129 10.51 -5.26 -15.40
CA ARG A 129 11.56 -5.89 -16.23
C ARG A 129 11.25 -7.36 -16.40
N THR A 130 11.05 -7.81 -17.63
CA THR A 130 10.92 -9.23 -17.94
C THR A 130 12.22 -9.97 -17.60
N VAL A 131 12.12 -11.02 -16.81
CA VAL A 131 13.23 -11.88 -16.36
C VAL A 131 13.28 -13.15 -17.19
N GLN A 132 12.12 -13.73 -17.48
CA GLN A 132 11.99 -14.91 -18.32
C GLN A 132 10.82 -14.73 -19.27
N ARG A 133 11.10 -14.95 -20.57
CA ARG A 133 10.08 -14.96 -21.63
C ARG A 133 9.66 -16.38 -21.94
N THR A 134 8.42 -16.51 -22.35
CA THR A 134 7.84 -17.71 -22.94
C THR A 134 8.67 -18.10 -24.17
N THR A 135 9.27 -19.28 -24.19
CA THR A 135 9.64 -19.91 -25.46
C THR A 135 8.36 -20.38 -26.12
N LYS A 136 7.94 -19.68 -27.18
CA LYS A 136 6.89 -20.16 -28.08
C LYS A 136 7.35 -21.41 -28.82
#